data_AF-A0A960S769-F1
#
_entry.id   AF-A0A960S769-F1
#
_cell.length_a   1.000
_cell.length_b   1.000
_cell.length_c   1.000
_cell.angle_alpha   90.00
_cell.angle_beta   90.00
_cell.angle_gamma   90.00
#
_symmetry.space_group_name_H-M   'P 1'
#
loop_
_entity.id
_entity.type
_entity.pdbx_description
1 polymer ?
#
loop_
_entity_poly.entity_id
_entity_poly.type
_entity_poly.pdbx_seq_one_letter_code
_entity_poly.pdbx_strand_id
1 'polypeptide(L)'
;MDNFALAIVYPIFTPLLFGSHSALLNSVSSARFAYLGILIAAFPLMQLFGSPIIGGLSDRLGRKKAFYLTLIGEAIGFAMSALAIKQNSYPFLFFSRLWTGFFAGNLTVCLAVFADMNAALKNRSKGFGYLMTAGGLSFIVAVIVGGVLSNTGITPTFNPATPFWVTSFLTLINLGIIL
;
A
#
# COMPACT_ATOMS: atom_id res chain seq x y z
N MET A 1 0.36 -3.89 6.76
CA MET A 1 1.00 -3.35 5.55
C MET A 1 -0.02 -2.61 4.71
N ASP A 2 -1.22 -3.14 4.51
CA ASP A 2 -2.33 -2.49 3.77
C ASP A 2 -2.57 -1.01 4.13
N ASN A 3 -2.71 -0.69 5.42
CA ASN A 3 -2.93 0.69 5.87
C ASN A 3 -1.75 1.60 5.58
N PHE A 4 -0.53 1.07 5.67
CA PHE A 4 0.69 1.79 5.32
C PHE A 4 0.75 2.03 3.80
N ALA A 5 0.40 1.01 3.01
CA ALA A 5 0.34 1.04 1.56
C ALA A 5 -0.61 2.12 1.03
N LEU A 6 -1.77 2.25 1.67
CA LEU A 6 -2.78 3.27 1.36
C LEU A 6 -2.33 4.67 1.76
N ALA A 7 -1.84 4.81 2.99
CA ALA A 7 -1.52 6.09 3.59
C ALA A 7 -0.35 6.82 2.92
N ILE A 8 0.69 6.07 2.50
CA ILE A 8 1.89 6.67 1.91
C ILE A 8 1.61 7.39 0.59
N VAL A 9 0.48 7.07 -0.05
CA VAL A 9 0.08 7.57 -1.36
C VAL A 9 -0.41 9.01 -1.31
N TYR A 10 -1.18 9.36 -0.29
CA TYR A 10 -1.86 10.64 -0.18
C TYR A 10 -0.93 11.87 -0.23
N PRO A 11 0.19 11.92 0.51
CA PRO A 11 1.09 13.06 0.45
C PRO A 11 1.88 13.14 -0.86
N ILE A 12 1.91 12.08 -1.67
CA ILE A 12 2.74 11.99 -2.87
C ILE A 12 1.94 12.30 -4.14
N PHE A 13 0.76 11.71 -4.29
CA PHE A 13 0.03 11.76 -5.57
C PHE A 13 -0.50 13.15 -5.90
N THR A 14 -0.91 13.91 -4.90
CA THR A 14 -1.35 15.30 -5.07
C THR A 14 -0.22 16.17 -5.65
N PRO A 15 0.97 16.29 -5.02
CA PRO A 15 2.06 17.07 -5.62
C PRO A 15 2.60 16.45 -6.91
N LEU A 16 2.50 15.14 -7.13
CA LEU A 16 2.92 14.48 -8.38
C LEU A 16 2.08 14.95 -9.59
N LEU A 17 0.78 15.17 -9.40
CA LEU A 17 -0.15 15.55 -10.47
C LEU A 17 -0.33 17.06 -10.61
N PHE A 18 -0.16 17.81 -9.51
CA PHE A 18 -0.35 19.27 -9.48
C PHE A 18 0.97 20.06 -9.42
N GLY A 19 2.11 19.40 -9.23
CA GLY A 19 3.42 20.06 -9.16
C GLY A 19 3.87 20.66 -10.49
N SER A 20 4.73 21.68 -10.40
CA SER A 20 5.24 22.47 -11.53
C SER A 20 6.04 21.66 -12.57
N HIS A 21 6.47 20.44 -12.21
CA HIS A 21 7.16 19.46 -13.07
C HIS A 21 6.26 18.25 -13.43
N SER A 22 4.95 18.43 -13.52
CA SER A 22 3.99 17.35 -13.84
C SER A 22 4.06 16.93 -15.31
N ALA A 23 5.15 16.27 -15.71
CA ALA A 23 5.31 15.63 -17.03
C ALA A 23 4.36 14.44 -17.24
N LEU A 24 3.63 14.02 -16.20
CA LEU A 24 2.69 12.89 -16.22
C LEU A 24 1.39 13.16 -16.99
N LEU A 25 0.94 14.42 -17.07
CA LEU A 25 -0.29 14.79 -17.76
C LEU A 25 -0.11 16.12 -18.51
N ASN A 26 0.13 16.03 -19.82
CA ASN A 26 0.16 17.18 -20.75
C ASN A 26 -1.21 17.86 -20.95
N SER A 27 -2.29 17.29 -20.41
CA SER A 27 -3.67 17.73 -20.63
C SER A 27 -4.25 18.60 -19.50
N VAL A 28 -5.20 19.45 -19.94
CA VAL A 28 -6.00 20.48 -19.25
C VAL A 28 -6.20 20.29 -17.74
N SER A 29 -5.97 21.38 -16.99
CA SER A 29 -6.02 21.49 -15.52
C SER A 29 -7.24 20.83 -14.84
N SER A 30 -8.42 20.87 -15.46
CA SER A 30 -9.67 20.34 -14.91
C SER A 30 -9.74 18.80 -14.87
N ALA A 31 -9.06 18.09 -15.77
CA ALA A 31 -9.08 16.63 -15.79
C ALA A 31 -8.16 16.01 -14.72
N ARG A 32 -7.20 16.76 -14.17
CA ARG A 32 -6.20 16.27 -13.21
C ARG A 32 -6.84 15.75 -11.92
N PHE A 33 -7.91 16.37 -11.45
CA PHE A 33 -8.67 15.91 -10.30
C PHE A 33 -9.36 14.56 -10.56
N ALA A 34 -9.90 14.36 -11.77
CA ALA A 34 -10.49 13.09 -12.15
C ALA A 34 -9.43 11.98 -12.22
N TYR A 35 -8.26 12.27 -12.80
CA TYR A 35 -7.15 11.32 -12.84
C TYR A 35 -6.61 10.97 -11.44
N LEU A 36 -6.51 11.94 -10.53
CA LEU A 36 -6.15 11.68 -9.13
C LEU A 36 -7.21 10.78 -8.47
N GLY A 37 -8.50 11.09 -8.65
CA GLY A 37 -9.61 10.32 -8.11
C GLY A 37 -9.58 8.87 -8.58
N ILE A 38 -9.40 8.65 -9.89
CA ILE A 38 -9.26 7.32 -10.49
C ILE A 38 -8.06 6.57 -9.90
N LEU A 39 -6.92 7.24 -9.75
CA LEU A 39 -5.69 6.64 -9.24
C LEU A 39 -5.81 6.23 -7.77
N ILE A 40 -6.45 7.06 -6.93
CA ILE A 40 -6.75 6.75 -5.53
C ILE A 40 -7.79 5.63 -5.43
N ALA A 41 -8.83 5.66 -6.27
CA ALA A 41 -9.90 4.66 -6.27
C ALA A 41 -9.48 3.28 -6.80
N ALA A 42 -8.44 3.21 -7.65
CA ALA A 42 -7.94 1.97 -8.23
C ALA A 42 -7.53 0.94 -7.16
N PHE A 43 -6.89 1.39 -6.08
CA PHE A 43 -6.46 0.52 -5.00
C PHE A 43 -7.64 -0.13 -4.26
N PRO A 44 -8.58 0.63 -3.63
CA PRO A 44 -9.68 0.02 -2.90
C PRO A 44 -10.62 -0.76 -3.81
N LEU A 45 -10.76 -0.37 -5.09
CA LEU A 45 -11.51 -1.13 -6.08
C LEU A 45 -10.91 -2.53 -6.27
N MET A 46 -9.60 -2.63 -6.46
CA MET A 46 -8.96 -3.95 -6.61
C MET A 46 -8.86 -4.71 -5.29
N GLN A 47 -8.75 -4.02 -4.16
CA GLN A 47 -8.80 -4.63 -2.84
C GLN A 47 -10.15 -5.31 -2.57
N LEU A 48 -11.25 -4.72 -3.05
CA LEU A 48 -12.58 -5.33 -2.94
C LEU A 48 -12.64 -6.72 -3.57
N PHE A 49 -11.96 -6.92 -4.72
CA PHE A 49 -11.88 -8.22 -5.40
C PHE A 49 -10.76 -9.10 -4.83
N GLY A 50 -9.60 -8.50 -4.56
CA GLY A 50 -8.40 -9.20 -4.09
C GLY A 50 -8.55 -9.80 -2.70
N SER A 51 -9.13 -9.05 -1.76
CA SER A 51 -9.33 -9.47 -0.36
C SER A 51 -10.09 -10.80 -0.23
N PRO A 52 -11.28 -11.01 -0.84
CA PRO A 52 -11.97 -12.30 -0.77
C PRO A 52 -11.25 -13.42 -1.53
N ILE A 53 -10.61 -13.12 -2.67
CA ILE A 53 -9.86 -14.12 -3.44
C ILE A 53 -8.66 -14.64 -2.62
N ILE A 54 -7.89 -13.72 -2.05
CA ILE A 54 -6.75 -14.04 -1.19
C ILE A 54 -7.20 -14.69 0.12
N GLY A 55 -8.33 -14.25 0.69
CA GLY A 55 -8.94 -14.90 1.86
C GLY A 55 -9.28 -16.37 1.58
N GLY A 56 -9.98 -16.66 0.49
CA GLY A 56 -10.30 -18.03 0.09
C GLY A 56 -9.06 -18.85 -0.28
N LEU A 57 -8.06 -18.22 -0.92
CA LEU A 57 -6.78 -18.86 -1.21
C LEU A 57 -5.98 -19.16 0.07
N SER A 58 -6.05 -18.28 1.05
CA SER A 58 -5.45 -18.43 2.38
C SER A 58 -6.02 -19.63 3.12
N ASP A 59 -7.34 -19.81 3.05
CA ASP A 59 -8.00 -20.92 3.71
C ASP A 59 -7.64 -22.28 3.09
N ARG A 60 -7.26 -22.33 1.80
CA ARG A 60 -6.83 -23.55 1.10
C ARG A 60 -5.33 -23.84 1.16
N LEU A 61 -4.49 -22.82 0.94
CA LEU A 61 -3.02 -22.96 0.92
C LEU A 61 -2.40 -22.90 2.33
N GLY A 62 -3.17 -22.44 3.32
CA GLY A 62 -2.71 -22.14 4.65
C GLY A 62 -2.39 -20.66 4.83
N ARG A 63 -2.80 -20.10 5.98
CA ARG A 63 -2.74 -18.66 6.27
C ARG A 63 -1.33 -18.08 6.16
N LYS A 64 -0.29 -18.84 6.56
CA LYS A 64 1.12 -18.43 6.47
C LYS A 64 1.57 -18.24 5.01
N LYS A 65 1.19 -19.14 4.10
CA LYS A 65 1.55 -19.04 2.67
C LYS A 65 0.83 -17.88 1.98
N ALA A 66 -0.43 -17.66 2.33
CA ALA A 66 -1.19 -16.53 1.82
C ALA A 66 -0.55 -15.19 2.21
N PHE A 67 -0.09 -15.07 3.45
CA PHE A 67 0.58 -13.87 3.96
C PHE A 67 1.89 -13.57 3.21
N TYR A 68 2.63 -14.60 2.79
CA TYR A 68 3.81 -14.40 1.94
C TYR A 68 3.45 -13.93 0.54
N LEU A 69 2.42 -14.51 -0.06
CA LEU A 69 1.98 -14.16 -1.41
C LEU A 69 1.54 -12.69 -1.48
N THR A 70 0.83 -12.20 -0.46
CA THR A 70 0.44 -10.79 -0.36
C THR A 70 1.62 -9.86 -0.13
N LEU A 71 2.55 -10.20 0.77
CA LEU A 71 3.76 -9.40 1.01
C LEU A 71 4.63 -9.27 -0.25
N ILE A 72 4.85 -10.36 -0.97
CA ILE A 72 5.63 -10.35 -2.22
C ILE A 72 4.89 -9.52 -3.27
N GLY A 73 3.58 -9.71 -3.43
CA GLY A 73 2.77 -8.96 -4.36
C GLY A 73 2.78 -7.45 -4.07
N GLU A 74 2.66 -7.06 -2.81
CA GLU A 74 2.77 -5.66 -2.37
C GLU A 74 4.16 -5.07 -2.63
N ALA A 75 5.23 -5.81 -2.31
CA ALA A 75 6.61 -5.37 -2.59
C ALA A 75 6.82 -5.08 -4.08
N ILE A 76 6.37 -6.00 -4.94
CA ILE A 76 6.41 -5.81 -6.40
C ILE A 76 5.60 -4.58 -6.81
N GLY A 77 4.39 -4.41 -6.26
CA GLY A 77 3.54 -3.26 -6.56
C GLY A 77 4.17 -1.92 -6.15
N PHE A 78 4.85 -1.86 -5.01
CA PHE A 78 5.59 -0.67 -4.59
C PHE A 78 6.79 -0.38 -5.51
N ALA A 79 7.56 -1.40 -5.88
CA ALA A 79 8.65 -1.26 -6.85
C ALA A 79 8.13 -0.76 -8.22
N MET A 80 7.03 -1.33 -8.72
CA MET A 80 6.36 -0.86 -9.94
C MET A 80 5.95 0.60 -9.83
N SER A 81 5.43 1.02 -8.68
CA SER A 81 5.00 2.40 -8.45
C SER A 81 6.18 3.37 -8.45
N ALA A 82 7.29 2.98 -7.83
CA ALA A 82 8.52 3.77 -7.85
C ALA A 82 9.09 3.91 -9.28
N LEU A 83 9.05 2.82 -10.06
CA LEU A 83 9.47 2.83 -11.47
C LEU A 83 8.54 3.67 -12.35
N ALA A 84 7.23 3.59 -12.13
CA ALA A 84 6.24 4.38 -12.87
C ALA A 84 6.42 5.88 -12.65
N ILE A 85 6.72 6.28 -11.42
CA ILE A 85 7.05 7.67 -11.09
C ILE A 85 8.34 8.09 -11.78
N LYS A 86 9.39 7.26 -11.74
CA LYS A 86 10.67 7.55 -12.42
C LYS A 86 10.51 7.72 -13.94
N GLN A 87 9.63 6.94 -14.55
CA GLN A 87 9.35 6.98 -15.99
C GLN A 87 8.28 8.03 -16.36
N ASN A 88 7.72 8.75 -15.39
CA ASN A 88 6.60 9.69 -15.58
C ASN A 88 5.41 9.08 -16.35
N SER A 89 5.09 7.80 -16.11
CA SER A 89 4.04 7.09 -16.85
C SER A 89 2.79 6.89 -15.99
N TYR A 90 1.72 7.62 -16.31
CA TYR A 90 0.45 7.56 -15.56
C TYR A 90 -0.22 6.19 -15.70
N PRO A 91 -0.36 5.61 -16.91
CA PRO A 91 -0.94 4.27 -17.06
C PRO A 91 -0.18 3.22 -16.26
N PHE A 92 1.15 3.30 -16.24
CA PHE A 92 1.95 2.35 -15.47
C PHE A 92 1.75 2.50 -13.95
N LEU A 93 1.62 3.75 -13.47
CA LEU A 93 1.29 4.02 -12.07
C LEU A 93 -0.12 3.54 -11.71
N PHE A 94 -1.07 3.67 -12.63
CA PHE A 94 -2.42 3.13 -12.47
C PHE A 94 -2.40 1.60 -12.38
N PHE A 95 -1.66 0.92 -13.26
CA PHE A 95 -1.49 -0.53 -13.18
C PHE A 95 -0.83 -0.98 -11.88
N SER A 96 0.18 -0.26 -11.40
CA SER A 96 0.81 -0.59 -10.13
C SER A 96 -0.16 -0.45 -8.95
N ARG A 97 -1.08 0.53 -8.98
CA ARG A 97 -2.16 0.66 -7.98
C ARG A 97 -3.12 -0.51 -8.00
N LEU A 98 -3.56 -0.94 -9.20
CA LEU A 98 -4.43 -2.10 -9.33
C LEU A 98 -3.74 -3.36 -8.77
N TRP A 99 -2.46 -3.54 -9.08
CA TRP A 99 -1.66 -4.64 -8.57
C TRP A 99 -1.53 -4.61 -7.05
N THR A 100 -1.06 -3.51 -6.46
CA THR A 100 -0.92 -3.40 -5.00
C THR A 100 -2.28 -3.59 -4.30
N GLY A 101 -3.36 -3.03 -4.86
CA GLY A 101 -4.71 -3.20 -4.33
C GLY A 101 -5.19 -4.65 -4.36
N PHE A 102 -4.90 -5.39 -5.44
CA PHE A 102 -5.26 -6.81 -5.52
C PHE A 102 -4.58 -7.63 -4.42
N PHE A 103 -3.32 -7.35 -4.10
CA PHE A 103 -2.58 -8.04 -3.03
C PHE A 103 -2.85 -7.47 -1.62
N ALA A 104 -3.68 -6.44 -1.49
CA ALA A 104 -4.02 -5.81 -0.23
C ALA A 104 -5.11 -6.61 0.51
N GLY A 105 -4.71 -7.70 1.17
CA GLY A 105 -5.60 -8.54 2.00
C GLY A 105 -5.00 -8.91 3.35
N ASN A 106 -3.87 -8.33 3.73
CA ASN A 106 -3.11 -8.75 4.90
C ASN A 106 -3.87 -8.55 6.20
N LEU A 107 -4.65 -7.46 6.33
CA LEU A 107 -5.41 -7.18 7.53
C LEU A 107 -6.47 -8.26 7.78
N THR A 108 -7.21 -8.66 6.74
CA THR A 108 -8.21 -9.73 6.81
C THR A 108 -7.57 -11.06 7.23
N VAL A 109 -6.42 -11.41 6.63
CA VAL A 109 -5.68 -12.63 6.97
C VAL A 109 -5.16 -12.57 8.41
N CYS A 110 -4.57 -11.45 8.85
CA CYS A 110 -4.11 -11.27 10.23
C CYS A 110 -5.23 -11.41 11.26
N LEU A 111 -6.38 -10.78 11.02
CA LEU A 111 -7.54 -10.89 11.91
C LEU A 111 -8.02 -12.33 12.02
N ALA A 112 -8.01 -13.07 10.91
CA ALA A 112 -8.41 -14.47 10.88
C ALA A 112 -7.38 -15.43 11.51
N VAL A 113 -6.08 -15.19 11.33
CA VAL A 113 -5.02 -15.91 12.08
C VAL A 113 -5.18 -15.67 13.59
N PHE A 114 -5.36 -14.41 13.98
CA PHE A 114 -5.53 -14.04 15.40
C PHE A 114 -6.79 -14.66 16.00
N ALA A 115 -7.87 -14.70 15.23
CA ALA A 115 -9.11 -15.38 15.57
C ALA A 115 -8.91 -16.87 15.86
N ASP A 116 -8.20 -17.57 14.99
CA ASP A 116 -7.97 -19.01 15.11
C ASP A 116 -7.08 -19.35 16.30
N MET A 117 -5.99 -18.60 16.50
CA MET A 117 -5.05 -18.83 17.61
C MET A 117 -5.67 -18.58 18.99
N ASN A 118 -6.63 -17.65 19.07
CA ASN A 118 -7.21 -17.20 20.34
C ASN A 118 -8.67 -17.63 20.52
N ALA A 119 -9.07 -18.76 19.92
CA ALA A 119 -10.43 -19.27 19.96
C ALA A 119 -10.98 -19.48 21.39
N ALA A 120 -10.10 -19.73 22.38
CA ALA A 120 -10.47 -19.98 23.78
C ALA A 120 -10.33 -18.76 24.72
N LEU A 121 -9.92 -17.58 24.25
CA LEU A 121 -9.61 -16.44 25.12
C LEU A 121 -10.82 -15.53 25.38
N LYS A 122 -11.18 -15.39 26.66
CA LYS A 122 -12.26 -14.52 27.17
C LYS A 122 -12.09 -13.02 26.81
N ASN A 123 -10.87 -12.59 26.43
CA ASN A 123 -10.51 -11.21 26.10
C ASN A 123 -10.25 -10.95 24.60
N ARG A 124 -10.74 -11.80 23.69
CA ARG A 124 -10.51 -11.68 22.23
C ARG A 124 -10.83 -10.30 21.65
N SER A 125 -11.84 -9.61 22.17
CA SER A 125 -12.19 -8.23 21.78
C SER A 125 -11.05 -7.22 22.03
N LYS A 126 -10.33 -7.33 23.15
CA LYS A 126 -9.17 -6.47 23.44
C LYS A 126 -8.03 -6.71 22.44
N GLY A 127 -7.82 -7.97 22.05
CA GLY A 127 -6.82 -8.35 21.04
C GLY A 127 -7.10 -7.73 19.67
N PHE A 128 -8.35 -7.79 19.21
CA PHE A 128 -8.77 -7.10 18.00
C PHE A 128 -8.60 -5.58 18.11
N GLY A 129 -8.89 -5.00 19.28
CA GLY A 129 -8.63 -3.59 19.57
C GLY A 129 -7.16 -3.23 19.35
N TYR A 130 -6.21 -4.00 19.89
CA TYR A 130 -4.78 -3.77 19.69
C TYR A 130 -4.34 -3.88 18.23
N LEU A 131 -4.85 -4.87 17.48
CA LEU A 131 -4.56 -5.01 16.04
C LEU A 131 -5.02 -3.79 15.24
N MET A 132 -6.23 -3.29 15.52
CA MET A 132 -6.76 -2.09 14.85
C MET A 132 -5.99 -0.83 15.24
N THR A 133 -5.60 -0.69 16.51
CA THR A 133 -4.74 0.43 16.96
C THR A 133 -3.39 0.41 16.27
N ALA A 134 -2.74 -0.76 16.16
CA ALA A 134 -1.50 -0.90 15.43
C ALA A 134 -1.67 -0.56 13.94
N GLY A 135 -2.79 -0.99 13.33
CA GLY A 135 -3.17 -0.63 11.98
C GLY A 135 -3.34 0.89 11.80
N GLY A 136 -4.01 1.57 12.73
CA GLY A 136 -4.18 3.02 12.70
C GLY A 136 -2.87 3.78 12.89
N LEU A 137 -2.03 3.32 13.82
CA LEU A 137 -0.71 3.91 14.04
C LEU A 137 0.18 3.79 12.80
N SER A 138 0.12 2.64 12.10
CA SER A 138 0.84 2.43 10.84
C SER A 138 0.42 3.40 9.75
N PHE A 139 -0.87 3.79 9.72
CA PHE A 139 -1.38 4.79 8.78
C PHE A 139 -0.77 6.17 9.06
N ILE A 140 -0.76 6.61 10.33
CA ILE A 140 -0.19 7.90 10.72
C ILE A 140 1.30 7.95 10.36
N VAL A 141 2.05 6.91 10.73
CA VAL A 141 3.48 6.80 10.43
C VAL A 141 3.73 6.87 8.92
N ALA A 142 2.92 6.17 8.12
CA ALA A 142 3.04 6.18 6.67
C ALA A 142 2.83 7.56 6.03
N VAL A 143 1.86 8.35 6.50
CA VAL A 143 1.65 9.72 5.98
C VAL A 143 2.84 10.61 6.30
N ILE A 144 3.37 10.52 7.53
CA ILE A 144 4.54 11.31 7.95
C ILE A 144 5.77 10.91 7.13
N VAL A 145 6.06 9.61 7.05
CA VAL A 145 7.19 9.08 6.30
C VAL A 145 7.05 9.41 4.81
N GLY A 146 5.87 9.21 4.21
CA GLY A 146 5.61 9.55 2.82
C GLY A 146 5.79 11.04 2.52
N GLY A 147 5.33 11.92 3.41
CA GLY A 147 5.50 13.36 3.28
C GLY A 147 6.96 13.80 3.38
N VAL A 148 7.70 13.31 4.39
CA VAL A 148 9.11 13.68 4.58
C VAL A 148 9.98 13.16 3.46
N LEU A 149 9.84 11.88 3.07
CA LEU A 149 10.69 11.25 2.05
C LEU A 149 10.38 11.71 0.63
N SER A 150 9.20 12.29 0.38
CA SER A 150 8.85 12.85 -0.93
C SER A 150 9.27 14.31 -1.10
N ASN A 151 9.73 14.99 -0.03
CA ASN A 151 10.06 16.41 -0.06
C ASN A 151 11.45 16.66 -0.65
N THR A 152 11.47 17.15 -1.89
CA THR A 152 12.69 17.50 -2.64
C THR A 152 13.47 18.68 -2.05
N GLY A 153 12.86 19.47 -1.16
CA GLY A 153 13.50 20.61 -0.50
C GLY A 153 14.41 20.23 0.68
N ILE A 154 14.29 19.01 1.21
CA ILE A 154 15.09 18.54 2.35
C ILE A 154 16.43 17.97 1.86
N THR A 155 16.42 17.16 0.79
CA THR A 155 17.64 16.55 0.23
C THR A 155 17.41 16.19 -1.24
N PRO A 156 18.43 16.28 -2.13
CA PRO A 156 18.30 15.89 -3.54
C PRO A 156 17.89 14.43 -3.79
N THR A 157 18.07 13.55 -2.79
CA THR A 157 17.68 12.14 -2.82
C THR A 157 16.21 11.89 -2.51
N PHE A 158 15.51 12.87 -1.93
CA PHE A 158 14.09 12.77 -1.61
C PHE A 158 13.28 13.18 -2.82
N ASN A 159 12.54 12.22 -3.37
CA ASN A 159 11.73 12.36 -4.56
C ASN A 159 10.41 11.61 -4.31
N PRO A 160 9.29 11.99 -4.96
CA PRO A 160 8.07 11.19 -4.99
C PRO A 160 8.24 9.66 -5.14
N ALA A 161 9.30 9.17 -5.79
CA ALA A 161 9.58 7.74 -5.90
C ALA A 161 10.23 7.10 -4.65
N THR A 162 10.97 7.89 -3.85
CA THR A 162 11.77 7.42 -2.70
C THR A 162 10.94 6.71 -1.63
N PRO A 163 9.76 7.23 -1.20
CA PRO A 163 8.92 6.53 -0.24
C PRO A 163 8.50 5.13 -0.71
N PHE A 164 8.24 4.95 -2.01
CA PHE A 164 7.84 3.65 -2.56
C PHE A 164 8.99 2.65 -2.58
N TRP A 165 10.22 3.09 -2.86
CA TRP A 165 11.41 2.23 -2.72
C TRP A 165 11.64 1.79 -1.28
N VAL A 166 11.55 2.72 -0.33
CA VAL A 166 11.72 2.42 1.10
C VAL A 166 10.64 1.45 1.57
N THR A 167 9.39 1.64 1.15
CA THR A 167 8.30 0.73 1.51
C THR A 167 8.50 -0.65 0.91
N SER A 168 8.90 -0.74 -0.36
CA SER A 168 9.23 -2.02 -1.00
C SER A 168 10.32 -2.76 -0.22
N PHE A 169 11.37 -2.06 0.19
CA PHE A 169 12.47 -2.64 0.97
C PHE A 169 12.01 -3.09 2.36
N LEU A 170 11.22 -2.28 3.05
CA LEU A 170 10.67 -2.61 4.36
C LEU A 170 9.74 -3.84 4.30
N THR A 171 8.92 -3.95 3.24
CA THR A 171 8.06 -5.11 3.01
C THR A 171 8.89 -6.38 2.78
N LEU A 172 10.01 -6.30 2.05
CA LEU A 172 10.92 -7.43 1.86
C LEU A 172 11.64 -7.83 3.16
N ILE A 173 12.05 -6.87 3.99
CA ILE A 173 12.59 -7.16 5.32
C ILE A 173 11.55 -7.89 6.17
N ASN A 174 10.31 -7.40 6.16
CA ASN A 174 9.22 -8.03 6.91
C ASN A 174 8.97 -9.47 6.43
N LEU A 175 9.06 -9.72 5.13
CA LEU A 175 9.03 -11.08 4.58
C LEU A 175 10.15 -11.95 5.18
N GLY A 176 11.37 -11.42 5.25
CA GLY A 176 12.54 -12.10 5.81
C GLY A 176 12.43 -12.41 7.31
N ILE A 177 11.76 -11.55 8.09
CA ILE A 177 11.54 -11.77 9.52
C ILE A 177 10.50 -12.87 9.78
N ILE A 178 9.53 -13.04 8.88
CA ILE A 178 8.43 -14.00 9.04
C ILE A 178 8.81 -15.41 8.54
N LEU A 179 9.84 -15.53 7.70
CA LEU A 179 10.40 -16.81 7.25
C LEU A 179 11.01 -17.60 8.42
#